data_AF-A0A534N8G3-F1
#
_entry.id   AF-A0A534N8G3-F1
#
_cell.length_a   1.000
_cell.length_b   1.000
_cell.length_c   1.000
_cell.angle_alpha   90.00
_cell.angle_beta   90.00
_cell.angle_gamma   90.00
#
_symmetry.space_group_name_H-M   'P 1'
#
loop_
_entity.id
_entity.type
_entity.pdbx_description
1 polymer ?
#
loop_
_entity_poly.entity_id
_entity_poly.type
_entity_poly.pdbx_seq_one_letter_code
_entity_poly.pdbx_strand_id
1 'polypeptide(L)'
;MILLSLLAAAAFDLAPTRVTSDQVNRCRVDETLPLGRGRVEKRSCGPSLDAETARKRCKDAARHNSLAAGVTEENCLYEYTRGHFLFRGEVKELIVARRQDGTPVVVFKVPEGDQLIAFQHFADAVLIGVGRGKSFHYAVATTRGVLKAPPLGDPEDIRDVSVIGGRIRVTGRARAMHIDLVPGTYRLLIRK
;
A
#
# COMPACT_ATOMS: atom_id res chain seq x y z
N MET A 1 16.04 25.17 25.74
CA MET A 1 15.09 24.04 25.66
C MET A 1 14.84 23.73 24.20
N ILE A 2 15.53 22.72 23.66
CA ILE A 2 15.36 22.29 22.27
C ILE A 2 14.23 21.26 22.28
N LEU A 3 13.05 21.65 21.77
CA LEU A 3 12.00 20.69 21.43
C LEU A 3 12.51 19.84 20.27
N LEU A 4 13.03 18.65 20.56
CA LEU A 4 13.11 17.58 19.57
C LEU A 4 11.67 17.19 19.23
N SER A 5 11.16 17.73 18.13
CA SER A 5 10.01 17.17 17.44
C SER A 5 10.39 15.77 16.96
N LEU A 6 10.19 14.78 17.82
CA LEU A 6 10.04 13.38 17.44
C LEU A 6 8.92 13.34 16.40
N LEU A 7 9.30 13.42 15.13
CA LEU A 7 8.54 12.84 14.04
C LEU A 7 8.37 11.36 14.42
N ALA A 8 7.29 11.07 15.15
CA ALA A 8 6.76 9.73 15.23
C ALA A 8 6.52 9.34 13.78
N ALA A 9 7.43 8.52 13.23
CA ALA A 9 7.22 7.86 11.97
C ALA A 9 5.84 7.20 12.11
N ALA A 10 4.85 7.73 11.40
CA ALA A 10 3.50 7.19 11.43
C ALA A 10 3.66 5.69 11.17
N ALA A 11 3.34 4.88 12.19
CA ALA A 11 3.47 3.44 12.13
C ALA A 11 2.81 3.02 10.81
N PHE A 12 3.60 2.39 9.95
CA PHE A 12 3.13 1.97 8.64
C PHE A 12 2.00 0.97 8.91
N ASP A 13 0.77 1.41 8.75
CA ASP A 13 -0.42 0.61 8.97
C ASP A 13 -1.15 0.55 7.64
N LEU A 14 -1.49 -0.68 7.22
CA LEU A 14 -2.52 -0.92 6.22
C LEU A 14 -3.87 -0.54 6.84
N ALA A 15 -4.03 0.71 7.25
CA ALA A 15 -5.26 1.26 7.77
C ALA A 15 -6.17 1.62 6.59
N PRO A 16 -7.46 1.21 6.65
CA PRO A 16 -8.46 1.79 5.78
C PRO A 16 -8.34 3.31 5.84
N THR A 17 -7.96 3.92 4.73
CA THR A 17 -7.76 5.36 4.65
C THR A 17 -8.94 5.98 3.93
N ARG A 18 -9.41 7.12 4.42
CA ARG A 18 -10.38 7.91 3.67
C ARG A 18 -9.70 8.47 2.43
N VAL A 19 -10.33 8.29 1.28
CA VAL A 19 -9.99 8.90 -0.01
C VAL A 19 -11.24 9.59 -0.54
N THR A 20 -11.05 10.73 -1.19
CA THR A 20 -12.14 11.37 -1.92
C THR A 20 -12.36 10.66 -3.25
N SER A 21 -13.57 10.76 -3.79
CA SER A 21 -13.87 10.26 -5.14
C SER A 21 -12.92 10.85 -6.18
N ASP A 22 -12.56 12.13 -6.07
CA ASP A 22 -11.61 12.77 -6.97
C ASP A 22 -10.22 12.18 -6.87
N GLN A 23 -9.76 11.85 -5.67
CA GLN A 23 -8.48 11.18 -5.48
C GLN A 23 -8.48 9.79 -6.15
N VAL A 24 -9.59 9.04 -6.03
CA VAL A 24 -9.75 7.78 -6.75
C VAL A 24 -9.77 8.04 -8.26
N ASN A 25 -10.60 8.95 -8.75
CA ASN A 25 -10.80 9.17 -10.19
C ASN A 25 -9.53 9.64 -10.93
N ARG A 26 -8.58 10.27 -10.22
CA ARG A 26 -7.25 10.62 -10.78
C ARG A 26 -6.32 9.42 -11.01
N CYS A 27 -6.62 8.27 -10.41
CA CYS A 27 -5.84 7.05 -10.59
C CYS A 27 -6.51 6.14 -11.64
N ARG A 28 -5.69 5.50 -12.46
CA ARG A 28 -6.11 4.57 -13.50
C ARG A 28 -6.19 3.16 -12.92
N VAL A 29 -7.21 2.38 -13.30
CA VAL A 29 -7.26 0.95 -12.93
C VAL A 29 -6.26 0.19 -13.78
N ASP A 30 -5.34 -0.53 -13.12
CA ASP A 30 -4.38 -1.41 -13.79
C ASP A 30 -4.81 -2.86 -13.73
N GLU A 31 -5.38 -3.28 -12.60
CA GLU A 31 -5.76 -4.66 -12.35
C GLU A 31 -7.02 -4.71 -11.49
N THR A 32 -7.88 -5.69 -11.77
CA THR A 32 -9.10 -5.93 -11.01
C THR A 32 -9.17 -7.41 -10.63
N LEU A 33 -9.30 -7.67 -9.33
CA LEU A 33 -9.46 -9.01 -8.78
C LEU A 33 -10.87 -9.18 -8.21
N PRO A 34 -11.48 -10.37 -8.34
CA PRO A 34 -12.78 -10.64 -7.73
C PRO A 34 -12.66 -10.69 -6.20
N LEU A 35 -13.75 -10.31 -5.52
CA LEU A 35 -13.85 -10.30 -4.06
C LEU A 35 -15.22 -10.87 -3.67
N GLY A 36 -15.45 -12.17 -3.91
CA GLY A 36 -16.77 -12.78 -3.75
C GLY A 36 -17.84 -12.01 -4.54
N ARG A 37 -18.83 -11.42 -3.85
CA ARG A 37 -19.81 -10.49 -4.44
C ARG A 37 -19.27 -9.05 -4.48
N GLY A 38 -18.12 -8.84 -5.09
CA GLY A 38 -17.41 -7.57 -5.07
C GLY A 38 -16.15 -7.62 -5.93
N ARG A 39 -15.36 -6.55 -5.86
CA ARG A 39 -14.07 -6.46 -6.56
C ARG A 39 -13.04 -5.66 -5.78
N VAL A 40 -11.77 -5.91 -6.06
CA VAL A 40 -10.64 -5.08 -5.63
C VAL A 40 -9.91 -4.57 -6.85
N GLU A 41 -9.75 -3.25 -6.94
CA GLU A 41 -9.01 -2.59 -8.00
C GLU A 41 -7.64 -2.17 -7.48
N LYS A 42 -6.57 -2.53 -8.18
CA LYS A 42 -5.24 -1.90 -8.06
C LYS A 42 -5.18 -0.78 -9.08
N ARG A 43 -4.87 0.43 -8.59
CA ARG A 43 -4.98 1.66 -9.37
C ARG A 43 -3.68 2.46 -9.27
N SER A 44 -2.99 2.70 -10.38
CA SER A 44 -1.82 3.58 -10.43
C SER A 44 -2.24 5.04 -10.49
N CYS A 45 -1.54 5.87 -9.72
CA CYS A 45 -1.78 7.29 -9.61
C CYS A 45 -0.65 8.07 -10.25
N GLY A 46 -0.99 9.19 -10.88
CA GLY A 46 -0.02 10.15 -11.40
C GLY A 46 0.30 11.27 -10.39
N PRO A 47 1.12 12.24 -10.83
CA PRO A 47 1.44 13.47 -10.11
C PRO A 47 0.21 14.11 -9.47
N SER A 48 0.31 14.47 -8.19
CA SER A 48 -0.81 15.00 -7.41
C SER A 48 -0.64 16.42 -6.90
N LEU A 49 0.59 16.93 -6.91
CA LEU A 49 0.93 18.27 -6.46
C LEU A 49 0.55 19.31 -7.52
N ASP A 50 0.13 20.48 -7.06
CA ASP A 50 0.01 21.64 -7.92
C ASP A 50 1.40 22.12 -8.40
N ALA A 51 1.43 22.92 -9.47
CA ALA A 51 2.66 23.36 -10.10
C ALA A 51 3.58 24.18 -9.17
N GLU A 52 3.02 24.94 -8.23
CA GLU A 52 3.81 25.76 -7.30
C GLU A 52 4.49 24.86 -6.26
N THR A 53 3.74 23.94 -5.66
CA THR A 53 4.25 22.96 -4.68
C THR A 53 5.28 22.03 -5.33
N ALA A 54 5.02 21.56 -6.55
CA ALA A 54 5.97 20.75 -7.31
C ALA A 54 7.28 21.51 -7.61
N ARG A 55 7.21 22.80 -8.00
CA ARG A 55 8.41 23.64 -8.18
C ARG A 55 9.24 23.77 -6.91
N LYS A 56 8.59 24.00 -5.75
CA LYS A 56 9.27 24.07 -4.45
C LYS A 56 9.96 22.73 -4.14
N ARG A 57 9.26 21.62 -4.33
CA ARG A 57 9.81 20.27 -4.15
C ARG A 57 11.00 19.98 -5.07
N CYS A 58 10.95 20.41 -6.33
CA CYS A 58 12.08 20.27 -7.25
C CYS A 58 13.34 21.00 -6.75
N LYS A 59 13.19 22.26 -6.29
CA LYS A 59 14.30 23.05 -5.75
C LYS A 59 14.88 22.42 -4.48
N ASP A 60 14.03 22.01 -3.56
CA ASP A 60 14.46 21.35 -2.33
C ASP A 60 15.15 20.02 -2.63
N ALA A 61 14.60 19.23 -3.56
CA ALA A 61 15.19 17.95 -3.96
C ALA A 61 16.56 18.13 -4.61
N ALA A 62 16.73 19.16 -5.46
CA ALA A 62 18.02 19.53 -6.07
C ALA A 62 19.05 19.92 -5.01
N ARG A 63 18.68 20.80 -4.06
CA ARG A 63 19.55 21.24 -2.95
C ARG A 63 20.04 20.09 -2.08
N HIS A 64 19.24 19.03 -1.96
CA HIS A 64 19.55 17.85 -1.15
C HIS A 64 20.04 16.65 -1.97
N ASN A 65 20.37 16.81 -3.26
CA ASN A 65 20.82 15.74 -4.16
C ASN A 65 19.89 14.51 -4.12
N SER A 66 18.58 14.76 -4.10
CA SER A 66 17.54 13.74 -3.94
C SER A 66 16.55 13.69 -5.11
N LEU A 67 16.92 14.30 -6.25
CA LEU A 67 16.19 14.16 -7.50
C LEU A 67 16.28 12.71 -8.01
N ALA A 68 15.26 12.29 -8.75
CA ALA A 68 15.25 11.00 -9.41
C ALA A 68 16.39 10.90 -10.43
N ALA A 69 16.84 9.66 -10.73
CA ALA A 69 17.91 9.44 -11.69
C ALA A 69 17.56 10.04 -13.06
N GLY A 70 18.49 10.81 -13.63
CA GLY A 70 18.28 11.51 -14.91
C GLY A 70 17.48 12.82 -14.82
N VAL A 71 17.02 13.21 -13.63
CA VAL A 71 16.32 14.47 -13.39
C VAL A 71 17.29 15.53 -12.85
N THR A 72 17.24 16.72 -13.44
CA THR A 72 17.97 17.93 -13.06
C THR A 72 17.01 18.97 -12.48
N GLU A 73 17.52 20.01 -11.82
CA GLU A 73 16.65 21.09 -11.32
C GLU A 73 15.85 21.76 -12.46
N GLU A 74 16.46 21.90 -13.63
CA GLU A 74 15.88 22.59 -14.80
C GLU A 74 14.72 21.81 -15.43
N ASN A 75 14.83 20.49 -15.57
CA ASN A 75 13.79 19.65 -16.16
C ASN A 75 12.84 19.00 -15.13
N CYS A 76 13.11 19.11 -13.82
CA CYS A 76 12.33 18.41 -12.79
C CYS A 76 10.82 18.63 -12.88
N LEU A 77 10.36 19.88 -13.03
CA LEU A 77 8.92 20.15 -13.12
C LEU A 77 8.30 19.53 -14.39
N TYR A 78 9.06 19.53 -15.48
CA TYR A 78 8.60 18.98 -16.75
C TYR A 78 8.47 17.45 -16.66
N GLU A 79 9.51 16.78 -16.16
CA GLU A 79 9.50 15.33 -15.94
C GLU A 79 8.41 14.91 -14.95
N TYR A 80 8.20 15.69 -13.89
CA TYR A 80 7.15 15.48 -12.91
C TYR A 80 5.76 15.57 -13.55
N THR A 81 5.44 16.66 -14.26
CA THR A 81 4.09 16.85 -14.82
C THR A 81 3.74 15.83 -15.91
N ARG A 82 4.74 15.22 -16.56
CA ARG A 82 4.55 14.09 -17.47
C ARG A 82 4.32 12.74 -16.77
N GLY A 83 4.42 12.70 -15.45
CA GLY A 83 4.26 11.48 -14.65
C GLY A 83 5.41 10.50 -14.76
N HIS A 84 6.61 10.97 -15.12
CA HIS A 84 7.79 10.09 -15.18
C HIS A 84 8.30 9.69 -13.79
N PHE A 85 7.99 10.48 -12.76
CA PHE A 85 8.25 10.14 -11.37
C PHE A 85 7.24 10.82 -10.44
N LEU A 86 7.24 10.38 -9.18
CA LEU A 86 6.49 10.98 -8.08
C LEU A 86 7.47 11.41 -6.97
N PHE A 87 7.11 12.42 -6.17
CA PHE A 87 7.89 12.70 -4.97
C PHE A 87 7.56 11.68 -3.88
N ARG A 88 8.57 11.32 -3.08
CA ARG A 88 8.40 10.42 -1.94
C ARG A 88 7.24 10.85 -1.05
N GLY A 89 6.35 9.90 -0.74
CA GLY A 89 5.15 10.13 0.06
C GLY A 89 3.89 10.51 -0.73
N GLU A 90 4.01 10.90 -2.01
CA GLU A 90 2.84 10.98 -2.89
C GLU A 90 2.21 9.60 -3.08
N VAL A 91 0.90 9.54 -3.33
CA VAL A 91 0.22 8.26 -3.53
C VAL A 91 0.59 7.73 -4.90
N LYS A 92 1.30 6.60 -4.94
CA LYS A 92 1.71 5.90 -6.16
C LYS A 92 0.64 4.90 -6.61
N GLU A 93 0.11 4.12 -5.67
CA GLU A 93 -0.96 3.15 -5.94
C GLU A 93 -2.11 3.29 -4.92
N LEU A 94 -3.33 3.02 -5.38
CA LEU A 94 -4.52 2.86 -4.56
C LEU A 94 -5.07 1.44 -4.73
N ILE A 95 -5.31 0.77 -3.61
CA ILE A 95 -6.06 -0.50 -3.59
C ILE A 95 -7.46 -0.22 -3.09
N VAL A 96 -8.47 -0.42 -3.96
CA VAL A 96 -9.87 -0.06 -3.67
C VAL A 96 -10.71 -1.33 -3.72
N ALA A 97 -11.15 -1.79 -2.55
CA ALA A 97 -12.08 -2.91 -2.43
C ALA A 97 -13.52 -2.41 -2.29
N ARG A 98 -14.43 -2.94 -3.10
CA ARG A 98 -15.86 -2.59 -3.08
C ARG A 98 -16.72 -3.85 -3.10
N ARG A 99 -17.88 -3.76 -2.47
CA ARG A 99 -18.98 -4.72 -2.62
C ARG A 99 -19.68 -4.53 -3.97
N GLN A 100 -20.53 -5.47 -4.34
CA GLN A 100 -21.31 -5.44 -5.58
C GLN A 100 -22.20 -4.20 -5.71
N ASP A 101 -22.71 -3.67 -4.60
CA ASP A 101 -23.49 -2.43 -4.52
C ASP A 101 -22.63 -1.15 -4.66
N GLY A 102 -21.31 -1.30 -4.83
CA GLY A 102 -20.36 -0.19 -4.92
C GLY A 102 -19.86 0.34 -3.58
N THR A 103 -20.40 -0.14 -2.45
CA THR A 103 -19.99 0.29 -1.11
C THR A 103 -18.51 -0.04 -0.86
N PRO A 104 -17.68 0.92 -0.43
CA PRO A 104 -16.28 0.65 -0.15
C PRO A 104 -16.15 -0.28 1.07
N VAL A 105 -15.35 -1.33 0.91
CA VAL A 105 -14.89 -2.19 2.00
C VAL A 105 -13.63 -1.60 2.61
N VAL A 106 -12.65 -1.27 1.76
CA VAL A 106 -11.40 -0.64 2.17
C VAL A 106 -10.77 0.12 1.03
N VAL A 107 -10.04 1.18 1.38
CA VAL A 107 -9.05 1.79 0.50
C VAL A 107 -7.70 1.83 1.20
N PHE A 108 -6.66 1.38 0.50
CA PHE A 108 -5.27 1.53 0.92
C PHE A 108 -4.52 2.44 -0.03
N LYS A 109 -3.63 3.27 0.53
CA LYS A 109 -2.65 4.07 -0.20
C LYS A 109 -1.30 3.36 -0.13
N VAL A 110 -0.65 3.21 -1.26
CA VAL A 110 0.77 2.83 -1.35
C VAL A 110 1.52 4.08 -1.82
N PRO A 111 2.20 4.80 -0.90
CA PRO A 111 3.02 5.94 -1.26
C PRO A 111 4.24 5.60 -2.11
N GLU A 112 4.77 6.58 -2.81
CA GLU A 112 6.08 6.53 -3.45
C GLU A 112 7.16 6.28 -2.38
N GLY A 113 8.03 5.30 -2.64
CA GLY A 113 8.98 4.73 -1.67
C GLY A 113 8.50 3.48 -0.92
N ASP A 114 7.20 3.16 -0.96
CA ASP A 114 6.67 1.87 -0.52
C ASP A 114 6.45 0.94 -1.73
N GLN A 115 6.41 -0.37 -1.51
CA GLN A 115 6.26 -1.37 -2.58
C GLN A 115 5.07 -2.29 -2.33
N LEU A 116 4.15 -2.39 -3.29
CA LEU A 116 3.16 -3.45 -3.32
C LEU A 116 3.88 -4.77 -3.66
N ILE A 117 3.95 -5.68 -2.69
CA ILE A 117 4.66 -6.96 -2.81
C ILE A 117 3.70 -8.15 -3.00
N ALA A 118 2.42 -7.97 -2.70
CA ALA A 118 1.39 -8.97 -2.97
C ALA A 118 0.06 -8.29 -3.34
N PHE A 119 -0.56 -8.78 -4.41
CA PHE A 119 -1.92 -8.47 -4.81
C PHE A 119 -2.50 -9.71 -5.49
N GLN A 120 -3.14 -10.58 -4.71
CA GLN A 120 -3.48 -11.92 -5.16
C GLN A 120 -4.90 -12.30 -4.74
N HIS A 121 -5.65 -12.85 -5.68
CA HIS A 121 -7.00 -13.35 -5.44
C HIS A 121 -6.96 -14.75 -4.81
N PHE A 122 -7.82 -14.98 -3.82
CA PHE A 122 -8.04 -16.29 -3.24
C PHE A 122 -9.51 -16.47 -2.84
N ALA A 123 -10.21 -17.39 -3.51
CA ALA A 123 -11.62 -17.74 -3.25
C ALA A 123 -12.58 -16.52 -3.27
N ASP A 124 -12.96 -16.00 -2.11
CA ASP A 124 -13.83 -14.82 -1.96
C ASP A 124 -13.09 -13.60 -1.36
N ALA A 125 -11.76 -13.66 -1.34
CA ALA A 125 -10.87 -12.73 -0.68
C ALA A 125 -9.69 -12.30 -1.59
N VAL A 126 -9.01 -11.22 -1.19
CA VAL A 126 -7.79 -10.73 -1.85
C VAL A 126 -6.71 -10.47 -0.82
N LEU A 127 -5.54 -11.08 -0.99
CA LEU A 127 -4.33 -10.82 -0.22
C LEU A 127 -3.63 -9.57 -0.76
N ILE A 128 -3.30 -8.66 0.14
CA ILE A 128 -2.59 -7.41 -0.14
C ILE A 128 -1.38 -7.36 0.78
N GLY A 129 -0.20 -7.18 0.20
CA GLY A 129 1.05 -7.06 0.93
C GLY A 129 1.79 -5.80 0.50
N VAL A 130 2.27 -5.01 1.46
CA VAL A 130 3.05 -3.81 1.19
C VAL A 130 4.31 -3.81 2.06
N GLY A 131 5.44 -3.53 1.42
CA GLY A 131 6.75 -3.40 2.06
C GLY A 131 7.19 -1.94 2.14
N ARG A 132 7.83 -1.58 3.26
CA ARG A 132 8.51 -0.30 3.48
C ARG A 132 9.87 -0.56 4.11
N GLY A 133 10.93 -0.42 3.31
CA GLY A 133 12.29 -0.72 3.76
C GLY A 133 12.40 -2.19 4.23
N LYS A 134 12.58 -2.38 5.54
CA LYS A 134 12.69 -3.71 6.18
C LYS A 134 11.39 -4.22 6.80
N SER A 135 10.31 -3.46 6.74
CA SER A 135 9.04 -3.82 7.38
C SER A 135 7.99 -4.24 6.35
N PHE A 136 7.24 -5.29 6.66
CA PHE A 136 6.24 -5.87 5.76
C PHE A 136 4.90 -6.02 6.46
N HIS A 137 3.85 -5.60 5.75
CA HIS A 137 2.48 -5.63 6.25
C HIS A 137 1.60 -6.35 5.26
N TYR A 138 0.73 -7.20 5.78
CA TYR A 138 -0.21 -7.97 4.99
C TYR A 138 -1.63 -7.76 5.50
N ALA A 139 -2.57 -7.73 4.59
CA ALA A 139 -3.99 -7.68 4.87
C ALA A 139 -4.75 -8.55 3.88
N VAL A 140 -5.88 -9.08 4.33
CA VAL A 140 -6.84 -9.77 3.48
C VAL A 140 -8.12 -8.95 3.44
N ALA A 141 -8.48 -8.52 2.24
CA ALA A 141 -9.77 -7.92 1.96
C ALA A 141 -10.82 -9.01 1.71
N THR A 142 -12.02 -8.81 2.21
CA THR A 142 -13.22 -9.62 1.94
C THR A 142 -14.42 -8.70 1.75
N THR A 143 -15.56 -9.17 1.24
CA THR A 143 -16.79 -8.34 1.19
C THR A 143 -17.26 -7.86 2.56
N ARG A 144 -16.81 -8.51 3.65
CA ARG A 144 -17.28 -8.23 5.01
C ARG A 144 -16.36 -7.28 5.78
N GLY A 145 -15.14 -7.07 5.28
CA GLY A 145 -14.17 -6.18 5.90
C GLY A 145 -12.73 -6.57 5.56
N VAL A 146 -11.80 -6.02 6.33
CA VAL A 146 -10.36 -6.27 6.20
C VAL A 146 -9.84 -6.93 7.45
N LEU A 147 -8.98 -7.93 7.26
CA LEU A 147 -8.26 -8.61 8.32
C LEU A 147 -6.76 -8.35 8.13
N LYS A 148 -6.13 -7.67 9.09
CA LYS A 148 -4.71 -7.30 9.02
C LYS A 148 -3.85 -8.31 9.78
N ALA A 149 -2.77 -8.75 9.18
CA ALA A 149 -1.71 -9.44 9.90
C ALA A 149 -0.99 -8.45 10.83
N PRO A 150 -0.44 -8.91 11.98
CA PRO A 150 0.51 -8.11 12.74
C PRO A 150 1.73 -7.75 11.85
N PRO A 151 2.47 -6.68 12.18
CA PRO A 151 3.69 -6.33 11.47
C PRO A 151 4.65 -7.51 11.51
N LEU A 152 5.18 -7.89 10.35
CA LEU A 152 6.22 -8.90 10.25
C LEU A 152 7.57 -8.18 10.15
N GLY A 153 8.59 -8.74 10.84
CA GLY A 153 9.94 -8.18 10.97
C GLY A 153 10.75 -8.20 9.66
N ASP A 154 12.07 -8.42 9.77
CA ASP A 154 12.99 -8.36 8.63
C ASP A 154 12.55 -9.31 7.49
N PRO A 155 12.70 -8.93 6.20
CA PRO A 155 12.24 -9.73 5.05
C PRO A 155 12.94 -11.09 4.96
N GLU A 156 14.18 -11.17 5.44
CA GLU A 156 14.92 -12.44 5.50
C GLU A 156 14.28 -13.46 6.44
N ASP A 157 13.44 -12.98 7.36
CA ASP A 157 12.64 -13.82 8.23
C ASP A 157 11.32 -14.25 7.59
N ILE A 158 11.02 -13.89 6.33
CA ILE A 158 9.80 -14.31 5.61
C ILE A 158 10.21 -15.11 4.37
N ARG A 159 10.02 -16.43 4.41
CA ARG A 159 10.32 -17.36 3.31
C ARG A 159 9.18 -17.52 2.31
N ASP A 160 7.94 -17.54 2.79
CA ASP A 160 6.76 -17.71 1.94
C ASP A 160 5.53 -17.10 2.59
N VAL A 161 4.65 -16.51 1.78
CA VAL A 161 3.32 -16.07 2.16
C VAL A 161 2.31 -16.70 1.21
N SER A 162 1.60 -17.72 1.70
CA SER A 162 0.58 -18.43 0.92
C SER A 162 -0.78 -18.32 1.59
N VAL A 163 -1.83 -18.31 0.77
CA VAL A 163 -3.21 -18.45 1.26
C VAL A 163 -3.71 -19.84 0.89
N ILE A 164 -3.93 -20.70 1.87
CA ILE A 164 -4.43 -22.08 1.65
C ILE A 164 -5.66 -22.30 2.52
N GLY A 165 -6.80 -22.63 1.88
CA GLY A 165 -8.06 -22.91 2.57
C GLY A 165 -8.56 -21.77 3.47
N GLY A 166 -8.28 -20.51 3.10
CA GLY A 166 -8.61 -19.34 3.92
C GLY A 166 -7.64 -19.15 5.08
N ARG A 167 -6.38 -19.58 5.00
CA ARG A 167 -5.37 -19.31 6.02
C ARG A 167 -4.20 -18.60 5.38
N ILE A 168 -3.81 -17.44 5.90
CA ILE A 168 -2.56 -16.80 5.53
C ILE A 168 -1.45 -17.51 6.28
N ARG A 169 -0.66 -18.30 5.58
CA ARG A 169 0.54 -18.90 6.12
C ARG A 169 1.70 -17.97 5.82
N VAL A 170 2.36 -17.47 6.86
CA VAL A 170 3.61 -16.73 6.75
C VAL A 170 4.70 -17.61 7.32
N THR A 171 5.52 -18.21 6.46
CA THR A 171 6.66 -19.01 6.92
C THR A 171 7.91 -18.16 6.99
N GLY A 172 8.74 -18.39 8.01
CA GLY A 172 9.93 -17.61 8.28
C GLY A 172 11.13 -18.41 8.76
N ARG A 173 12.33 -17.81 8.79
CA ARG A 173 13.57 -18.48 9.20
C ARG A 173 13.59 -18.87 10.69
N ALA A 174 13.00 -18.06 11.56
CA ALA A 174 13.03 -18.30 13.02
C ALA A 174 11.71 -18.84 13.60
N ARG A 175 10.56 -18.56 12.97
CA ARG A 175 9.22 -18.98 13.43
C ARG A 175 8.27 -19.09 12.24
N ALA A 176 7.46 -20.15 12.16
CA ALA A 176 6.35 -20.23 11.22
C ALA A 176 5.12 -19.61 11.89
N MET A 177 4.68 -18.44 11.43
CA MET A 177 3.45 -17.83 11.93
C MET A 177 2.29 -18.26 11.05
N HIS A 178 1.36 -19.02 11.62
CA HIS A 178 0.14 -19.39 10.93
C HIS A 178 -0.95 -18.39 11.33
N ILE A 179 -1.49 -17.68 10.35
CA ILE A 179 -2.60 -16.76 10.55
C ILE A 179 -3.82 -17.40 9.89
N ASP A 180 -4.64 -18.10 10.68
CA ASP A 180 -5.85 -18.73 10.17
C ASP A 180 -6.93 -17.65 9.97
N LEU A 181 -7.51 -17.51 8.75
CA LEU A 181 -8.83 -16.89 8.64
C LEU A 181 -9.84 -17.99 8.92
N VAL A 182 -10.61 -17.87 10.00
CA VAL A 182 -11.66 -18.85 10.28
C VAL A 182 -12.89 -18.49 9.42
N PRO A 183 -13.27 -19.32 8.44
CA PRO A 183 -14.44 -19.05 7.61
C PRO A 183 -15.69 -18.93 8.50
N GLY A 184 -16.52 -17.92 8.23
CA GLY A 184 -17.77 -17.71 8.96
C GLY A 184 -17.65 -16.99 10.32
N THR A 185 -16.45 -16.83 10.89
CA THR A 185 -16.29 -16.12 12.19
C THR A 185 -15.43 -14.84 12.11
N TYR A 186 -14.72 -14.60 11.00
CA TYR A 186 -13.90 -13.39 10.76
C TYR A 186 -12.82 -13.13 11.82
N ARG A 187 -12.39 -14.17 12.54
CA ARG A 187 -11.30 -14.06 13.51
C ARG A 187 -10.00 -14.51 12.87
N LEU A 188 -8.93 -13.75 13.13
CA LEU A 188 -7.56 -14.17 12.87
C LEU A 188 -7.08 -14.95 14.08
N LEU A 189 -6.78 -16.22 13.88
CA LEU A 189 -6.10 -17.04 14.88
C LEU A 189 -4.62 -17.04 14.55
N ILE A 190 -3.83 -16.33 15.37
CA ILE A 190 -2.38 -16.36 15.29
C ILE A 190 -1.91 -17.59 16.06
N ARG A 191 -1.43 -18.60 15.35
CA ARG A 191 -0.78 -19.77 15.94
C ARG A 191 0.73 -19.64 15.73
N LYS A 192 1.47 -19.67 16.85
CA LYS A 192 2.93 -19.74 16.87
C LYS A 192 3.40 -21.17 16.75
#